data_AF-A0A1C6K4Z3-F1
#
_entry.id   AF-A0A1C6K4Z3-F1
#
_cell.length_a   1.000
_cell.length_b   1.000
_cell.length_c   1.000
_cell.angle_alpha   90.00
_cell.angle_beta   90.00
_cell.angle_gamma   90.00
#
_symmetry.space_group_name_H-M   'P 1'
#
loop_
_entity.id
_entity.type
_entity.pdbx_description
1 polymer ?
#
loop_
_entity_poly.entity_id
_entity_poly.type
_entity_poly.pdbx_seq_one_letter_code
_entity_poly.pdbx_strand_id
1 'polypeptide(L)'
;MATLSDIEVARRRKHRKKQLRKMGALALLLILVAVLYFNRQHLTVENISTTWQNFTASWQSGPGFPLELDGGVPRDIAAGSGSLNLITDTDIITYNRSGKQVKNTPHNLDDCAIQTSGSNSLLFGRGGKTFALYSKTAQIYQKTLEQTIIDGDVDSNGNVALATSSGRYLGEVVVYDRSKQQIYKWSSSDSYILSVDFGASGYLAVNTVNAQNGQMNTTVYVLNIKKDKEISKTTFENTMALRVQFYGSKVVVVGDRQITTLRRDGKKLGSYEYEGSVLSLPDLSQSDFCVAFGDNSQTHINQVLLFDDTCKVTGKIDYQEDILGVYAHSGRVAILSKQALRVFDKEGKMVKEEQIKKLCLDMSAEGNTVFVQTSDGLEKFSL
;
A
#
# COMPACT_ATOMS: atom_id res chain seq x y z
N MET A 1 43.34 -56.53 12.41
CA MET A 1 42.37 -56.19 13.48
C MET A 1 41.82 -54.78 13.25
N ALA A 2 40.85 -54.63 12.34
CA ALA A 2 40.16 -53.35 12.11
C ALA A 2 38.69 -53.66 11.82
N THR A 3 37.93 -54.11 12.82
CA THR A 3 36.61 -54.72 12.52
C THR A 3 35.51 -54.50 13.56
N LEU A 4 35.71 -53.78 14.66
CA LEU A 4 34.62 -53.54 15.64
C LEU A 4 34.36 -52.05 15.93
N SER A 5 35.41 -51.25 16.12
CA SER A 5 35.28 -49.80 16.42
C SER A 5 34.72 -48.98 15.24
N ASP A 6 35.23 -49.19 14.03
CA ASP A 6 34.82 -48.39 12.86
C ASP A 6 33.39 -48.69 12.41
N ILE A 7 32.91 -49.92 12.64
CA ILE A 7 31.54 -50.34 12.32
C ILE A 7 30.52 -49.69 13.28
N GLU A 8 30.86 -49.56 14.57
CA GLU A 8 30.01 -48.89 15.56
C GLU A 8 29.94 -47.38 15.35
N VAL A 9 31.07 -46.74 15.02
CA VAL A 9 31.13 -45.31 14.68
C VAL A 9 30.33 -45.02 13.40
N ALA A 10 30.43 -45.89 12.39
CA ALA A 10 29.64 -45.81 11.17
C ALA A 10 28.12 -46.01 11.42
N ARG A 11 27.72 -46.98 12.26
CA ARG A 11 26.33 -47.20 12.67
C ARG A 11 25.76 -46.00 13.44
N ARG A 12 26.51 -45.42 14.38
CA ARG A 12 26.10 -44.23 15.15
C ARG A 12 25.93 -43.01 14.26
N ARG A 13 26.83 -42.74 13.31
CA ARG A 13 26.68 -41.66 12.30
C ARG A 13 25.43 -41.85 11.43
N LYS A 14 25.13 -43.07 11.00
CA LYS A 14 23.96 -43.38 10.17
C LYS A 14 22.66 -43.22 10.95
N HIS A 15 22.61 -43.65 12.21
CA HIS A 15 21.46 -43.45 13.10
C HIS A 15 21.23 -41.97 13.45
N ARG A 16 22.30 -41.22 13.74
CA ARG A 16 22.21 -39.78 14.04
C ARG A 16 21.71 -38.98 12.84
N LYS A 17 22.17 -39.29 11.62
CA LYS A 17 21.62 -38.71 10.37
C LYS A 17 20.14 -39.09 10.16
N LYS A 18 19.73 -40.32 10.47
CA LYS A 18 18.32 -40.74 10.38
C LYS A 18 17.44 -40.03 11.42
N GLN A 19 17.93 -39.87 12.65
CA GLN A 19 17.23 -39.14 13.72
C GLN A 19 17.15 -37.65 13.42
N LEU A 20 18.22 -37.02 12.92
CA LEU A 20 18.21 -35.63 12.46
C LEU A 20 17.22 -35.41 11.32
N ARG A 21 17.14 -36.33 10.35
CA ARG A 21 16.11 -36.27 9.29
C ARG A 21 14.70 -36.43 9.84
N LYS A 22 14.47 -37.32 10.80
CA LYS A 22 13.17 -37.50 11.45
C LYS A 22 12.77 -36.28 12.28
N MET A 23 13.70 -35.70 13.04
CA MET A 23 13.48 -34.47 13.80
C MET A 23 13.23 -33.27 12.89
N GLY A 24 13.99 -33.15 11.79
CA GLY A 24 13.77 -32.13 10.77
C GLY A 24 12.41 -32.27 10.09
N ALA A 25 11.99 -33.50 9.77
CA ALA A 25 10.66 -33.77 9.22
C ALA A 25 9.54 -33.46 10.23
N LEU A 26 9.73 -33.79 11.51
CA LEU A 26 8.78 -33.46 12.57
C LEU A 26 8.68 -31.94 12.79
N ALA A 27 9.80 -31.23 12.78
CA ALA A 27 9.83 -29.77 12.87
C ALA A 27 9.13 -29.12 11.68
N LEU A 28 9.39 -29.59 10.46
CA LEU A 28 8.66 -29.16 9.26
C LEU A 28 7.17 -29.41 9.37
N LEU A 29 6.76 -30.58 9.87
CA LEU A 29 5.35 -30.92 10.05
C LEU A 29 4.68 -30.03 11.10
N LEU A 30 5.36 -29.74 12.22
CA LEU A 30 4.86 -28.80 13.24
C LEU A 30 4.74 -27.38 12.71
N ILE A 31 5.72 -26.91 11.92
CA ILE A 31 5.63 -25.62 11.22
C ILE A 31 4.43 -25.61 10.28
N LEU A 32 4.24 -26.69 9.50
CA LEU A 32 3.13 -26.79 8.55
C LEU A 32 1.77 -26.79 9.28
N VAL A 33 1.64 -27.53 10.38
CA VAL A 33 0.43 -27.52 11.23
C VAL A 33 0.19 -26.14 11.85
N ALA A 34 1.23 -25.46 12.34
CA ALA A 34 1.11 -24.11 12.88
C ALA A 34 0.65 -23.12 11.80
N VAL A 35 1.25 -23.16 10.61
CA VAL A 35 0.85 -22.34 9.46
C VAL A 35 -0.60 -22.59 9.08
N LEU A 36 -1.04 -23.85 9.01
CA LEU A 36 -2.44 -24.21 8.74
C LEU A 36 -3.38 -23.71 9.84
N TYR A 37 -3.00 -23.84 11.11
CA TYR A 37 -3.81 -23.41 12.24
C TYR A 37 -3.96 -21.89 12.29
N PHE A 38 -2.87 -21.13 12.12
CA PHE A 38 -2.90 -19.67 12.12
C PHE A 38 -3.59 -19.11 10.87
N ASN A 39 -3.48 -19.78 9.72
CA ASN A 39 -4.14 -19.34 8.48
C ASN A 39 -5.51 -20.00 8.23
N ARG A 40 -6.11 -20.67 9.21
CA ARG A 40 -7.35 -21.44 9.03
C ARG A 40 -8.53 -20.63 8.46
N GLN A 41 -8.54 -19.31 8.66
CA GLN A 41 -9.58 -18.42 8.13
C GLN A 41 -9.31 -17.98 6.67
N HIS A 42 -8.10 -18.16 6.17
CA HIS A 42 -7.68 -17.78 4.81
C HIS A 42 -7.57 -18.99 3.86
N LEU A 43 -7.61 -20.22 4.36
CA LEU A 43 -7.37 -21.46 3.60
C LEU A 43 -8.68 -22.10 3.11
N THR A 44 -9.36 -21.46 2.16
CA THR A 44 -10.29 -22.18 1.27
C THR A 44 -9.49 -22.86 0.16
N VAL A 45 -10.03 -23.92 -0.46
CA VAL A 45 -9.32 -24.67 -1.53
C VAL A 45 -8.90 -23.74 -2.69
N GLU A 46 -9.74 -22.76 -3.04
CA GLU A 46 -9.42 -21.72 -4.03
C GLU A 46 -8.32 -20.75 -3.57
N ASN A 47 -8.29 -20.42 -2.26
CA ASN A 47 -7.23 -19.58 -1.72
C ASN A 47 -5.88 -20.28 -1.67
N ILE A 48 -5.84 -21.62 -1.50
CA ILE A 48 -4.59 -22.37 -1.45
C ILE A 48 -3.90 -22.40 -2.82
N SER A 49 -4.64 -22.69 -3.90
CA SER A 49 -4.08 -22.73 -5.25
C SER A 49 -3.53 -21.36 -5.66
N THR A 50 -4.31 -20.30 -5.41
CA THR A 50 -3.88 -18.92 -5.70
C THR A 50 -2.70 -18.49 -4.83
N THR A 51 -2.66 -18.85 -3.55
CA THR A 51 -1.51 -18.59 -2.67
C THR A 51 -0.25 -19.29 -3.17
N TRP A 52 -0.35 -20.55 -3.62
CA TRP A 52 0.77 -21.29 -4.18
C TRP A 52 1.28 -20.69 -5.50
N GLN A 53 0.38 -20.27 -6.38
CA GLN A 53 0.74 -19.58 -7.63
C GLN A 53 1.42 -18.24 -7.36
N ASN A 54 0.87 -17.43 -6.45
CA ASN A 54 1.48 -16.16 -6.04
C ASN A 54 2.88 -16.36 -5.43
N PHE A 55 3.03 -17.40 -4.60
CA PHE A 55 4.32 -17.77 -4.04
C PHE A 55 5.30 -18.15 -5.14
N THR A 56 4.98 -19.12 -6.00
CA THR A 56 5.89 -19.57 -7.06
C THR A 56 6.24 -18.47 -8.07
N ALA A 57 5.28 -17.61 -8.45
CA ALA A 57 5.50 -16.45 -9.32
C ALA A 57 6.50 -15.45 -8.74
N SER A 58 6.59 -15.34 -7.41
CA SER A 58 7.53 -14.42 -6.74
C SER A 58 9.00 -14.87 -6.86
N TRP A 59 9.25 -16.15 -7.15
CA TRP A 59 10.59 -16.74 -7.22
C TRP A 59 11.08 -17.00 -8.65
N GLN A 60 10.23 -16.77 -9.65
CA GLN A 60 10.61 -16.90 -11.05
C GLN A 60 11.68 -15.86 -11.40
N SER A 61 12.75 -16.27 -12.08
CA SER A 61 13.79 -15.37 -12.56
C SER A 61 13.29 -14.55 -13.75
N GLY A 62 13.60 -13.26 -13.75
CA GLY A 62 13.35 -12.31 -14.81
C GLY A 62 14.65 -11.71 -15.36
N PRO A 63 14.54 -10.81 -16.35
CA PRO A 63 15.68 -10.13 -16.97
C PRO A 63 16.41 -9.16 -16.04
N GLY A 64 15.82 -8.79 -14.90
CA GLY A 64 16.30 -7.73 -14.02
C GLY A 64 15.67 -6.37 -14.34
N PHE A 65 16.00 -5.37 -13.52
CA PHE A 65 15.69 -3.96 -13.78
C PHE A 65 16.96 -3.25 -14.25
N PRO A 66 16.87 -2.20 -15.08
CA PRO A 66 15.65 -1.53 -15.55
C PRO A 66 14.86 -2.36 -16.58
N LEU A 67 13.55 -2.09 -16.68
CA LEU A 67 12.66 -2.64 -17.70
C LEU A 67 12.26 -1.55 -18.68
N GLU A 68 12.27 -1.88 -19.97
CA GLU A 68 11.68 -1.04 -21.02
C GLU A 68 10.23 -1.46 -21.24
N LEU A 69 9.37 -0.49 -21.55
CA LEU A 69 7.97 -0.76 -21.82
C LEU A 69 7.75 -0.97 -23.32
N ASP A 70 7.26 -2.16 -23.66
CA ASP A 70 7.04 -2.58 -25.04
C ASP A 70 5.75 -1.98 -25.67
N GLY A 71 4.98 -1.19 -24.90
CA GLY A 71 3.74 -0.55 -25.34
C GLY A 71 2.86 -0.06 -24.20
N GLY A 72 1.85 0.75 -24.55
CA GLY A 72 0.95 1.42 -23.60
C GLY A 72 1.56 2.67 -22.97
N VAL A 73 0.71 3.63 -22.59
CA VAL A 73 1.13 4.85 -21.89
C VAL A 73 1.05 4.59 -20.39
N PRO A 74 2.17 4.62 -19.64
CA PRO A 74 2.17 4.45 -18.19
C PRO A 74 1.28 5.49 -17.51
N ARG A 75 0.45 5.05 -16.57
CA ARG A 75 -0.46 5.89 -15.80
C ARG A 75 -0.12 5.91 -14.32
N ASP A 76 0.15 4.75 -13.74
CA ASP A 76 0.36 4.60 -12.30
C ASP A 76 1.15 3.32 -12.00
N ILE A 77 1.83 3.29 -10.85
CA ILE A 77 2.53 2.11 -10.32
C ILE A 77 2.20 1.87 -8.85
N ALA A 78 2.00 0.59 -8.50
CA ALA A 78 1.76 0.19 -7.12
C ALA A 78 2.56 -1.04 -6.71
N ALA A 79 3.51 -0.84 -5.79
CA ALA A 79 4.32 -1.89 -5.19
C ALA A 79 3.56 -2.58 -4.04
N GLY A 80 3.64 -3.91 -3.98
CA GLY A 80 3.01 -4.68 -2.91
C GLY A 80 3.25 -6.20 -3.00
N SER A 81 3.49 -6.83 -1.85
CA SER A 81 3.75 -8.26 -1.66
C SER A 81 4.84 -8.80 -2.61
N GLY A 82 5.95 -8.07 -2.70
CA GLY A 82 7.08 -8.42 -3.56
C GLY A 82 6.76 -8.42 -5.05
N SER A 83 5.87 -7.53 -5.47
CA SER A 83 5.51 -7.26 -6.86
C SER A 83 5.41 -5.77 -7.09
N LEU A 84 5.47 -5.38 -8.35
CA LEU A 84 5.12 -4.07 -8.84
C LEU A 84 3.99 -4.24 -9.85
N ASN A 85 2.87 -3.55 -9.64
CA ASN A 85 1.84 -3.40 -10.65
C ASN A 85 2.12 -2.11 -11.43
N LEU A 86 2.06 -2.19 -12.75
CA LEU A 86 2.06 -1.08 -13.68
C LEU A 86 0.68 -1.01 -14.32
N ILE A 87 0.07 0.18 -14.26
CA ILE A 87 -1.15 0.51 -14.98
C ILE A 87 -0.77 1.32 -16.20
N THR A 88 -1.18 0.85 -17.39
CA THR A 88 -1.13 1.64 -18.62
C THR A 88 -2.52 2.16 -18.95
N ASP A 89 -2.67 2.82 -20.09
CA ASP A 89 -3.98 3.17 -20.64
C ASP A 89 -4.81 1.95 -21.07
N THR A 90 -4.18 0.79 -21.30
CA THR A 90 -4.85 -0.41 -21.83
C THR A 90 -4.74 -1.65 -20.95
N ASP A 91 -3.75 -1.74 -20.05
CA ASP A 91 -3.40 -2.98 -19.37
C ASP A 91 -2.97 -2.77 -17.92
N ILE A 92 -3.24 -3.78 -17.09
CA ILE A 92 -2.60 -3.97 -15.79
C ILE A 92 -1.53 -5.07 -15.91
N ILE A 93 -0.28 -4.68 -15.67
CA ILE A 93 0.87 -5.57 -15.78
C ILE A 93 1.49 -5.74 -14.39
N THR A 94 1.76 -6.99 -13.98
CA THR A 94 2.45 -7.26 -12.71
C THR A 94 3.82 -7.84 -12.97
N TYR A 95 4.84 -7.22 -12.40
CA TYR A 95 6.22 -7.70 -12.39
C TYR A 95 6.60 -8.19 -10.99
N ASN A 96 7.40 -9.25 -10.89
CA ASN A 96 8.00 -9.65 -9.63
C ASN A 96 9.32 -8.87 -9.37
N ARG A 97 9.95 -9.07 -8.20
CA ARG A 97 11.20 -8.37 -7.82
C ARG A 97 12.38 -8.60 -8.77
N SER A 98 12.37 -9.64 -9.59
CA SER A 98 13.41 -9.93 -10.59
C SER A 98 13.11 -9.34 -11.97
N GLY A 99 12.02 -8.59 -12.11
CA GLY A 99 11.60 -8.00 -13.39
C GLY A 99 10.85 -8.98 -14.30
N LYS A 100 10.48 -10.17 -13.81
CA LYS A 100 9.65 -11.11 -14.58
C LYS A 100 8.21 -10.61 -14.59
N GLN A 101 7.66 -10.41 -15.79
CA GLN A 101 6.21 -10.25 -15.97
C GLN A 101 5.49 -11.55 -15.59
N VAL A 102 4.63 -11.47 -14.57
CA VAL A 102 3.85 -12.61 -14.05
C VAL A 102 2.37 -12.52 -14.39
N LYS A 103 1.88 -11.33 -14.77
CA LYS A 103 0.51 -11.08 -15.23
C LYS A 103 0.53 -9.91 -16.21
N ASN A 104 -0.29 -10.02 -17.26
CA ASN A 104 -0.69 -8.90 -18.10
C ASN A 104 -2.17 -9.13 -18.45
N THR A 105 -3.03 -8.14 -18.18
CA THR A 105 -4.47 -8.26 -18.41
C THR A 105 -5.01 -6.93 -18.93
N PRO A 106 -5.74 -6.92 -20.06
CA PRO A 106 -6.31 -5.70 -20.60
C PRO A 106 -7.45 -5.17 -19.73
N HIS A 107 -7.63 -3.86 -19.74
CA HIS A 107 -8.76 -3.15 -19.15
C HIS A 107 -9.28 -2.05 -20.09
N ASN A 108 -10.49 -1.56 -19.78
CA ASN A 108 -11.15 -0.48 -20.53
C ASN A 108 -11.62 0.65 -19.59
N LEU A 109 -10.87 0.85 -18.50
CA LEU A 109 -11.14 1.86 -17.50
C LEU A 109 -10.45 3.17 -17.87
N ASP A 110 -11.17 4.28 -17.70
CA ASP A 110 -10.63 5.63 -17.74
C ASP A 110 -10.31 6.11 -16.32
N ASP A 111 -9.36 7.04 -16.18
CA ASP A 111 -8.92 7.61 -14.89
C ASP A 111 -8.69 6.53 -13.82
N CYS A 112 -7.86 5.54 -14.19
CA CYS A 112 -7.59 4.38 -13.37
C CYS A 112 -6.83 4.75 -12.09
N ALA A 113 -7.24 4.15 -10.98
CA ALA A 113 -6.46 4.11 -9.75
C ALA A 113 -6.29 2.66 -9.28
N ILE A 114 -5.13 2.38 -8.69
CA ILE A 114 -4.81 1.08 -8.11
C ILE A 114 -4.53 1.19 -6.61
N GLN A 115 -5.08 0.25 -5.84
CA GLN A 115 -4.68 0.02 -4.44
C GLN A 115 -4.18 -1.41 -4.27
N THR A 116 -3.25 -1.62 -3.33
CA THR A 116 -2.68 -2.94 -3.07
C THR A 116 -2.57 -3.25 -1.59
N SER A 117 -2.86 -4.49 -1.23
CA SER A 117 -2.70 -4.98 0.14
C SER A 117 -2.48 -6.49 0.13
N GLY A 118 -1.39 -6.94 0.74
CA GLY A 118 -0.93 -8.32 0.59
C GLY A 118 -0.81 -8.68 -0.89
N SER A 119 -1.31 -9.85 -1.28
CA SER A 119 -1.26 -10.30 -2.68
C SER A 119 -2.41 -9.78 -3.56
N ASN A 120 -3.21 -8.85 -3.06
CA ASN A 120 -4.39 -8.34 -3.74
C ASN A 120 -4.13 -6.95 -4.32
N SER A 121 -4.70 -6.70 -5.50
CA SER A 121 -4.71 -5.39 -6.15
C SER A 121 -6.12 -5.07 -6.59
N LEU A 122 -6.60 -3.88 -6.23
CA LEU A 122 -7.87 -3.33 -6.68
C LEU A 122 -7.59 -2.30 -7.77
N LEU A 123 -8.17 -2.50 -8.96
CA LEU A 123 -8.18 -1.50 -10.02
C LEU A 123 -9.59 -0.96 -10.19
N PHE A 124 -9.75 0.35 -10.26
CA PHE A 124 -11.04 0.99 -10.49
C PHE A 124 -10.87 2.28 -11.29
N GLY A 125 -11.89 2.66 -12.06
CA GLY A 125 -11.93 3.97 -12.72
C GLY A 125 -12.60 5.00 -11.81
N ARG A 126 -11.87 6.05 -11.42
CA ARG A 126 -12.45 7.19 -10.69
C ARG A 126 -13.49 7.87 -11.58
N GLY A 127 -14.66 8.19 -11.03
CA GLY A 127 -15.79 8.70 -11.82
C GLY A 127 -16.51 7.62 -12.68
N GLY A 128 -15.88 6.47 -12.88
CA GLY A 128 -16.47 5.31 -13.55
C GLY A 128 -17.34 4.46 -12.63
N LYS A 129 -17.77 3.29 -13.12
CA LYS A 129 -18.64 2.34 -12.37
C LYS A 129 -18.03 0.96 -12.23
N THR A 130 -16.89 0.70 -12.85
CA THR A 130 -16.31 -0.64 -12.94
C THR A 130 -15.05 -0.71 -12.09
N PHE A 131 -14.92 -1.81 -11.37
CA PHE A 131 -13.71 -2.18 -10.65
C PHE A 131 -13.42 -3.67 -10.83
N ALA A 132 -12.16 -4.04 -10.63
CA ALA A 132 -11.72 -5.41 -10.65
C ALA A 132 -10.73 -5.69 -9.53
N LEU A 133 -10.89 -6.86 -8.91
CA LEU A 133 -9.97 -7.40 -7.93
C LEU A 133 -9.03 -8.37 -8.64
N TYR A 134 -7.73 -8.21 -8.39
CA TYR A 134 -6.68 -9.07 -8.91
C TYR A 134 -5.89 -9.71 -7.77
N SER A 135 -5.40 -10.90 -8.06
CA SER A 135 -4.22 -11.46 -7.40
C SER A 135 -2.96 -11.06 -8.17
N LYS A 136 -1.80 -11.52 -7.70
CA LYS A 136 -0.52 -11.36 -8.39
C LYS A 136 -0.52 -11.98 -9.79
N THR A 137 -1.23 -13.09 -9.99
CA THR A 137 -1.17 -13.89 -11.24
C THR A 137 -2.43 -13.85 -12.08
N ALA A 138 -3.57 -13.41 -11.54
CA ALA A 138 -4.86 -13.46 -12.25
C ALA A 138 -5.86 -12.41 -11.75
N GLN A 139 -6.81 -12.03 -12.61
CA GLN A 139 -8.04 -11.36 -12.19
C GLN A 139 -8.91 -12.33 -11.38
N ILE A 140 -9.30 -11.93 -10.17
CA ILE A 140 -10.20 -12.70 -9.30
C ILE A 140 -11.64 -12.48 -9.74
N TYR A 141 -12.09 -11.22 -9.80
CA TYR A 141 -13.40 -10.87 -10.35
C TYR A 141 -13.44 -9.42 -10.83
N GLN A 142 -14.44 -9.12 -11.65
CA GLN A 142 -14.81 -7.76 -12.05
C GLN A 142 -16.30 -7.52 -11.76
N LYS A 143 -16.64 -6.28 -11.43
CA LYS A 143 -18.03 -5.86 -11.20
C LYS A 143 -18.24 -4.43 -11.70
N THR A 144 -19.40 -4.19 -12.29
CA THR A 144 -19.91 -2.86 -12.63
C THR A 144 -21.04 -2.52 -11.66
N LEU A 145 -20.96 -1.33 -11.07
CA LEU A 145 -21.93 -0.78 -10.11
C LEU A 145 -22.97 0.07 -10.83
N GLU A 146 -24.06 0.38 -10.12
CA GLU A 146 -25.02 1.38 -10.57
C GLU A 146 -24.52 2.80 -10.28
N GLN A 147 -23.84 2.96 -9.13
CA GLN A 147 -23.29 4.21 -8.64
C GLN A 147 -21.86 4.42 -9.12
N THR A 148 -21.46 5.68 -9.26
CA THR A 148 -20.11 6.07 -9.64
C THR A 148 -19.15 5.87 -8.48
N ILE A 149 -17.96 5.34 -8.77
CA ILE A 149 -16.87 5.14 -7.82
C ILE A 149 -16.12 6.46 -7.64
N ILE A 150 -15.96 6.86 -6.38
CA ILE A 150 -15.18 8.04 -5.96
C ILE A 150 -13.76 7.61 -5.62
N ASP A 151 -13.65 6.55 -4.80
CA ASP A 151 -12.39 6.01 -4.31
C ASP A 151 -12.60 4.56 -3.86
N GLY A 152 -11.52 3.84 -3.59
CA GLY A 152 -11.61 2.48 -3.10
C GLY A 152 -10.30 1.97 -2.55
N ASP A 153 -10.39 0.94 -1.73
CA ASP A 153 -9.23 0.25 -1.15
C ASP A 153 -9.50 -1.25 -0.97
N VAL A 154 -8.44 -2.04 -0.77
CA VAL A 154 -8.48 -3.48 -0.62
C VAL A 154 -7.71 -3.94 0.61
N ASP A 155 -8.24 -4.90 1.35
CA ASP A 155 -7.49 -5.53 2.45
C ASP A 155 -6.68 -6.76 2.00
N SER A 156 -5.78 -7.21 2.87
CA SER A 156 -4.99 -8.43 2.63
C SER A 156 -5.81 -9.71 2.46
N ASN A 157 -7.11 -9.71 2.81
CA ASN A 157 -8.02 -10.84 2.61
C ASN A 157 -8.73 -10.81 1.25
N GLY A 158 -8.63 -9.70 0.53
CA GLY A 158 -9.31 -9.48 -0.75
C GLY A 158 -10.72 -8.93 -0.58
N ASN A 159 -11.04 -8.33 0.57
CA ASN A 159 -12.23 -7.49 0.70
C ASN A 159 -11.95 -6.14 0.03
N VAL A 160 -12.92 -5.65 -0.74
CA VAL A 160 -12.84 -4.41 -1.50
C VAL A 160 -13.86 -3.42 -0.95
N ALA A 161 -13.40 -2.26 -0.51
CA ALA A 161 -14.22 -1.16 -0.03
C ALA A 161 -14.23 -0.09 -1.12
N LEU A 162 -15.42 0.41 -1.45
CA LEU A 162 -15.61 1.43 -2.46
C LEU A 162 -16.42 2.56 -1.85
N ALA A 163 -15.88 3.77 -1.92
CA ALA A 163 -16.65 4.99 -1.76
C ALA A 163 -17.36 5.28 -3.09
N THR A 164 -18.67 5.46 -3.05
CA THR A 164 -19.49 5.69 -4.25
C THR A 164 -20.41 6.89 -4.07
N SER A 165 -20.89 7.42 -5.20
CA SER A 165 -22.07 8.28 -5.21
C SER A 165 -23.27 7.56 -4.60
N SER A 166 -24.32 8.31 -4.25
CA SER A 166 -25.59 7.74 -3.83
C SER A 166 -26.74 8.51 -4.46
N GLY A 167 -27.84 7.80 -4.75
CA GLY A 167 -29.09 8.42 -5.19
C GLY A 167 -29.95 8.96 -4.04
N ARG A 168 -29.60 8.67 -2.78
CA ARG A 168 -30.39 9.05 -1.59
C ARG A 168 -29.59 9.79 -0.51
N TYR A 169 -28.27 9.62 -0.51
CA TYR A 169 -27.34 10.17 0.47
C TYR A 169 -26.25 10.96 -0.24
N LEU A 170 -25.36 11.62 0.51
CA LEU A 170 -24.25 12.38 -0.06
C LEU A 170 -23.06 11.48 -0.48
N GLY A 171 -23.07 10.23 -0.04
CA GLY A 171 -22.16 9.19 -0.47
C GLY A 171 -22.40 7.88 0.26
N GLU A 172 -21.88 6.79 -0.28
CA GLU A 172 -21.94 5.46 0.33
C GLU A 172 -20.56 4.81 0.38
N VAL A 173 -20.31 4.01 1.40
CA VAL A 173 -19.22 3.03 1.41
C VAL A 173 -19.84 1.65 1.29
N VAL A 174 -19.39 0.87 0.32
CA VAL A 174 -19.85 -0.49 0.07
C VAL A 174 -18.67 -1.44 0.10
N VAL A 175 -18.79 -2.57 0.79
CA VAL A 175 -17.71 -3.58 0.86
C VAL A 175 -18.15 -4.88 0.22
N TYR A 176 -17.33 -5.38 -0.69
CA TYR A 176 -17.45 -6.70 -1.29
C TYR A 176 -16.37 -7.62 -0.74
N ASP A 177 -16.71 -8.88 -0.48
CA ASP A 177 -15.72 -9.90 -0.19
C ASP A 177 -15.05 -10.44 -1.47
N ARG A 178 -14.04 -11.29 -1.28
CA ARG A 178 -13.31 -11.93 -2.38
C ARG A 178 -14.20 -12.81 -3.28
N SER A 179 -15.36 -13.23 -2.78
CA SER A 179 -16.39 -14.00 -3.52
C SER A 179 -17.44 -13.10 -4.19
N LYS A 180 -17.17 -11.79 -4.30
CA LYS A 180 -18.01 -10.77 -4.94
C LYS A 180 -19.34 -10.50 -4.22
N GLN A 181 -19.51 -10.99 -2.98
CA GLN A 181 -20.71 -10.74 -2.18
C GLN A 181 -20.59 -9.42 -1.43
N GLN A 182 -21.66 -8.64 -1.40
CA GLN A 182 -21.70 -7.43 -0.58
C GLN A 182 -21.83 -7.83 0.89
N ILE A 183 -20.86 -7.45 1.72
CA ILE A 183 -20.81 -7.82 3.14
C ILE A 183 -21.02 -6.62 4.08
N TYR A 184 -20.90 -5.39 3.58
CA TYR A 184 -21.10 -4.19 4.38
C TYR A 184 -21.57 -3.01 3.53
N LYS A 185 -22.33 -2.10 4.15
CA LYS A 185 -22.74 -0.82 3.57
C LYS A 185 -22.88 0.24 4.66
N TRP A 186 -22.36 1.43 4.41
CA TRP A 186 -22.56 2.62 5.23
C TRP A 186 -22.92 3.81 4.33
N SER A 187 -23.72 4.75 4.84
CA SER A 187 -24.24 5.89 4.09
C SER A 187 -23.95 7.19 4.82
N SER A 188 -23.31 8.13 4.15
CA SER A 188 -23.04 9.47 4.69
C SER A 188 -24.23 10.39 4.44
N SER A 189 -24.87 10.86 5.51
CA SER A 189 -26.08 11.69 5.40
C SER A 189 -25.80 13.19 5.31
N ASP A 190 -24.67 13.65 5.84
CA ASP A 190 -24.38 15.08 6.07
C ASP A 190 -23.10 15.58 5.37
N SER A 191 -22.31 14.68 4.78
CA SER A 191 -21.00 15.00 4.19
C SER A 191 -20.73 14.18 2.92
N TYR A 192 -20.06 14.77 1.93
CA TYR A 192 -19.60 14.05 0.74
C TYR A 192 -18.38 13.21 1.06
N ILE A 193 -18.32 11.98 0.55
CA ILE A 193 -17.15 11.10 0.76
C ILE A 193 -16.05 11.49 -0.23
N LEU A 194 -14.81 11.58 0.24
CA LEU A 194 -13.63 11.84 -0.58
C LEU A 194 -12.75 10.59 -0.75
N SER A 195 -12.59 9.79 0.31
CA SER A 195 -11.74 8.60 0.26
C SER A 195 -12.15 7.55 1.30
N VAL A 196 -11.73 6.32 1.07
CA VAL A 196 -11.87 5.21 2.02
C VAL A 196 -10.58 4.40 2.10
N ASP A 197 -10.17 4.01 3.30
CA ASP A 197 -8.97 3.22 3.53
C ASP A 197 -9.25 2.04 4.48
N PHE A 198 -8.69 0.87 4.17
CA PHE A 198 -8.82 -0.36 4.93
C PHE A 198 -7.76 -0.50 6.00
N GLY A 199 -8.24 -0.63 7.24
CA GLY A 199 -7.45 -1.04 8.38
C GLY A 199 -7.52 -2.55 8.62
N ALA A 200 -6.52 -3.07 9.32
CA ALA A 200 -6.52 -4.47 9.77
C ALA A 200 -7.78 -4.81 10.59
N SER A 201 -8.26 -6.05 10.46
CA SER A 201 -9.46 -6.57 11.16
C SER A 201 -10.80 -5.93 10.74
N GLY A 202 -10.89 -5.50 9.48
CA GLY A 202 -12.13 -4.99 8.89
C GLY A 202 -12.50 -3.59 9.37
N TYR A 203 -11.53 -2.82 9.84
CA TYR A 203 -11.72 -1.40 10.13
C TYR A 203 -11.66 -0.60 8.83
N LEU A 204 -12.41 0.50 8.77
CA LEU A 204 -12.37 1.44 7.66
C LEU A 204 -12.18 2.85 8.20
N ALA A 205 -11.43 3.68 7.50
CA ALA A 205 -11.35 5.11 7.72
C ALA A 205 -11.99 5.79 6.50
N VAL A 206 -13.03 6.59 6.74
CA VAL A 206 -13.77 7.28 5.67
C VAL A 206 -13.53 8.77 5.82
N ASN A 207 -12.92 9.36 4.80
CA ASN A 207 -12.73 10.80 4.70
C ASN A 207 -13.97 11.43 4.08
N THR A 208 -14.55 12.41 4.76
CA THR A 208 -15.70 13.13 4.25
C THR A 208 -15.49 14.63 4.38
N VAL A 209 -16.18 15.40 3.54
CA VAL A 209 -16.12 16.84 3.54
C VAL A 209 -17.51 17.44 3.49
N ASN A 210 -17.69 18.53 4.23
CA ASN A 210 -18.83 19.41 4.08
C ASN A 210 -18.37 20.87 4.13
N ALA A 211 -19.20 21.75 3.60
CA ALA A 211 -18.97 23.19 3.65
C ALA A 211 -19.95 23.81 4.64
N GLN A 212 -19.43 24.50 5.65
CA GLN A 212 -20.23 25.24 6.62
C GLN A 212 -19.72 26.68 6.68
N ASN A 213 -20.61 27.66 6.51
CA ASN A 213 -20.26 29.10 6.52
C ASN A 213 -19.14 29.49 5.53
N GLY A 214 -19.07 28.83 4.37
CA GLY A 214 -18.02 29.07 3.37
C GLY A 214 -16.66 28.45 3.70
N GLN A 215 -16.57 27.71 4.81
CA GLN A 215 -15.36 26.99 5.22
C GLN A 215 -15.54 25.49 4.98
N MET A 216 -14.47 24.84 4.50
CA MET A 216 -14.45 23.40 4.28
C MET A 216 -14.02 22.70 5.57
N ASN A 217 -14.85 21.77 6.02
CA ASN A 217 -14.61 20.96 7.20
C ASN A 217 -14.47 19.50 6.78
N THR A 218 -13.42 18.85 7.29
CA THR A 218 -13.26 17.41 7.12
C THR A 218 -13.88 16.68 8.29
N THR A 219 -14.63 15.63 8.04
CA THR A 219 -15.00 14.66 9.07
C THR A 219 -14.44 13.29 8.71
N VAL A 220 -13.68 12.71 9.64
CA VAL A 220 -13.17 11.35 9.54
C VAL A 220 -14.03 10.41 10.37
N TYR A 221 -14.59 9.41 9.71
CA TYR A 221 -15.31 8.31 10.35
C TYR A 221 -14.42 7.08 10.45
N VAL A 222 -14.40 6.45 11.62
CA VAL A 222 -13.85 5.10 11.78
C VAL A 222 -15.01 4.13 11.86
N LEU A 223 -15.05 3.17 10.95
CA LEU A 223 -16.07 2.12 10.88
C LEU A 223 -15.43 0.74 11.14
N ASN A 224 -16.28 -0.27 11.31
CA ASN A 224 -15.85 -1.66 11.25
C ASN A 224 -16.94 -2.50 10.55
N ILE A 225 -16.55 -3.30 9.55
CA ILE A 225 -17.49 -4.08 8.73
C ILE A 225 -18.30 -5.12 9.52
N LYS A 226 -17.90 -5.41 10.76
CA LYS A 226 -18.58 -6.34 11.67
C LYS A 226 -19.52 -5.65 12.67
N LYS A 227 -19.71 -4.33 12.54
CA LYS A 227 -20.53 -3.52 13.44
C LYS A 227 -21.44 -2.60 12.64
N ASP A 228 -22.68 -2.48 13.09
CA ASP A 228 -23.68 -1.62 12.43
C ASP A 228 -23.51 -0.14 12.77
N LYS A 229 -22.80 0.17 13.86
CA LYS A 229 -22.57 1.55 14.32
C LYS A 229 -21.15 1.99 14.03
N GLU A 230 -21.02 3.29 13.76
CA GLU A 230 -19.75 4.00 13.69
C GLU A 230 -18.93 3.77 14.97
N ILE A 231 -17.62 3.57 14.83
CA ILE A 231 -16.70 3.45 15.96
C ILE A 231 -16.40 4.83 16.53
N SER A 232 -16.14 5.79 15.65
CA SER A 232 -15.93 7.19 16.00
C SER A 232 -16.17 8.11 14.80
N LYS A 233 -16.43 9.38 15.11
CA LYS A 233 -16.57 10.51 14.18
C LYS A 233 -15.73 11.65 14.73
N THR A 234 -14.78 12.15 13.95
CA THR A 234 -13.88 13.25 14.35
C THR A 234 -13.89 14.33 13.29
N THR A 235 -14.25 15.55 13.67
CA THR A 235 -14.32 16.70 12.75
C THR A 235 -13.10 17.60 12.92
N PHE A 236 -12.56 18.02 11.78
CA PHE A 236 -11.46 18.96 11.63
C PHE A 236 -12.01 20.22 10.97
N GLU A 237 -12.27 21.22 11.80
CA GLU A 237 -12.74 22.53 11.35
C GLU A 237 -11.67 23.19 10.47
N ASN A 238 -12.11 23.88 9.42
CA ASN A 238 -11.24 24.68 8.54
C ASN A 238 -10.06 23.91 7.96
N THR A 239 -10.25 22.61 7.73
CA THR A 239 -9.20 21.72 7.27
C THR A 239 -9.75 20.81 6.17
N MET A 240 -9.06 20.77 5.04
CA MET A 240 -9.32 19.81 3.97
C MET A 240 -8.32 18.66 4.08
N ALA A 241 -8.78 17.46 4.41
CA ALA A 241 -7.92 16.28 4.40
C ALA A 241 -7.59 15.86 2.96
N LEU A 242 -6.31 15.88 2.67
CA LEU A 242 -5.70 15.43 1.42
C LEU A 242 -5.47 13.91 1.42
N ARG A 243 -5.25 13.32 2.60
CA ARG A 243 -5.14 11.86 2.80
C ARG A 243 -5.64 11.47 4.19
N VAL A 244 -6.37 10.36 4.25
CA VAL A 244 -6.76 9.68 5.48
C VAL A 244 -6.48 8.20 5.29
N GLN A 245 -5.58 7.65 6.10
CA GLN A 245 -5.16 6.26 5.97
C GLN A 245 -4.76 5.67 7.32
N PHE A 246 -4.93 4.35 7.47
CA PHE A 246 -4.43 3.63 8.63
C PHE A 246 -2.91 3.54 8.64
N TYR A 247 -2.33 3.87 9.80
CA TYR A 247 -0.96 3.55 10.16
C TYR A 247 -1.01 2.55 11.34
N GLY A 248 -0.89 1.27 11.00
CA GLY A 248 -1.12 0.15 11.93
C GLY A 248 -2.53 0.15 12.53
N SER A 249 -2.66 0.53 13.80
CA SER A 249 -3.96 0.62 14.50
C SER A 249 -4.49 2.05 14.64
N LYS A 250 -3.75 3.04 14.15
CA LYS A 250 -4.08 4.46 14.20
C LYS A 250 -4.53 4.94 12.83
N VAL A 251 -5.18 6.10 12.77
CA VAL A 251 -5.55 6.77 11.53
C VAL A 251 -4.73 8.06 11.46
N VAL A 252 -4.00 8.26 10.37
CA VAL A 252 -3.27 9.50 10.11
C VAL A 252 -4.08 10.31 9.10
N VAL A 253 -4.28 11.59 9.43
CA VAL A 253 -5.00 12.58 8.63
C VAL A 253 -4.00 13.63 8.21
N VAL A 254 -3.71 13.70 6.91
CA VAL A 254 -2.86 14.74 6.30
C VAL A 254 -3.77 15.75 5.65
N GLY A 255 -3.82 16.96 6.21
CA GLY A 255 -4.61 18.08 5.72
C GLY A 255 -3.83 19.05 4.84
N ASP A 256 -4.47 20.14 4.47
CA ASP A 256 -3.83 21.29 3.81
C ASP A 256 -2.97 22.12 4.78
N ARG A 257 -3.23 22.02 6.10
CA ARG A 257 -2.61 22.89 7.15
C ARG A 257 -2.02 22.12 8.33
N GLN A 258 -2.42 20.87 8.51
CA GLN A 258 -2.00 20.07 9.65
C GLN A 258 -2.00 18.59 9.33
N ILE A 259 -1.13 17.86 10.03
CA ILE A 259 -1.17 16.41 10.11
C ILE A 259 -1.60 16.01 11.52
N THR A 260 -2.48 15.03 11.65
CA THR A 260 -2.99 14.55 12.93
C THR A 260 -3.06 13.04 12.96
N THR A 261 -2.63 12.44 14.08
CA THR A 261 -2.85 11.02 14.33
C THR A 261 -3.99 10.81 15.31
N LEU A 262 -4.93 9.94 14.94
CA LEU A 262 -6.08 9.52 15.72
C LEU A 262 -5.96 8.06 16.15
N ARG A 263 -6.49 7.74 17.33
CA ARG A 263 -6.89 6.37 17.68
C ARG A 263 -8.19 6.01 16.97
N ARG A 264 -8.49 4.71 16.84
CA ARG A 264 -9.77 4.21 16.29
C ARG A 264 -11.01 4.72 17.01
N ASP A 265 -10.88 5.09 18.29
CA ASP A 265 -11.94 5.70 19.11
C ASP A 265 -12.12 7.21 18.87
N GLY A 266 -11.37 7.80 17.92
CA GLY A 266 -11.44 9.21 17.56
C GLY A 266 -10.55 10.12 18.42
N LYS A 267 -9.89 9.59 19.46
CA LYS A 267 -9.02 10.39 20.30
C LYS A 267 -7.76 10.81 19.53
N LYS A 268 -7.53 12.13 19.46
CA LYS A 268 -6.29 12.72 18.95
C LYS A 268 -5.10 12.35 19.84
N LEU A 269 -4.06 11.76 19.22
CA LEU A 269 -2.79 11.43 19.88
C LEU A 269 -1.80 12.58 19.78
N GLY A 270 -1.77 13.26 18.64
CA GLY A 270 -0.93 14.43 18.41
C GLY A 270 -1.18 15.01 17.03
N SER A 271 -0.65 16.21 16.82
CA SER A 271 -0.73 16.93 15.55
C SER A 271 0.48 17.81 15.35
N TYR A 272 0.73 18.14 14.09
CA TYR A 272 1.69 19.14 13.69
C TYR A 272 1.05 20.05 12.65
N GLU A 273 1.06 21.36 12.91
CA GLU A 273 0.60 22.39 11.98
C GLU A 273 1.77 22.83 11.11
N TYR A 274 1.50 23.12 9.85
CA TYR A 274 2.49 23.56 8.88
C TYR A 274 1.96 24.67 7.99
N GLU A 275 2.90 25.42 7.44
CA GLU A 275 2.68 26.39 6.38
C GLU A 275 3.19 25.84 5.05
N GLY A 276 2.71 26.39 3.93
CA GLY A 276 3.06 25.92 2.59
C GLY A 276 2.09 24.88 2.04
N SER A 277 2.46 24.31 0.89
CA SER A 277 1.63 23.33 0.17
C SER A 277 2.19 21.93 0.33
N VAL A 278 1.35 20.92 0.57
CA VAL A 278 1.78 19.52 0.55
C VAL A 278 2.12 19.12 -0.89
N LEU A 279 3.38 18.73 -1.14
CA LEU A 279 3.86 18.33 -2.47
C LEU A 279 3.68 16.85 -2.74
N SER A 280 3.89 16.02 -1.71
CA SER A 280 3.80 14.57 -1.82
C SER A 280 3.23 14.00 -0.54
N LEU A 281 2.22 13.15 -0.70
CA LEU A 281 1.50 12.52 0.40
C LEU A 281 2.25 11.26 0.86
N PRO A 282 2.22 10.95 2.17
CA PRO A 282 2.91 9.78 2.69
C PRO A 282 2.24 8.49 2.21
N ASP A 283 3.06 7.48 1.94
CA ASP A 283 2.64 6.08 2.04
C ASP A 283 2.69 5.66 3.52
N LEU A 284 1.53 5.46 4.13
CA LEU A 284 1.39 5.13 5.55
C LEU A 284 1.31 3.62 5.80
N SER A 285 1.51 2.79 4.76
CA SER A 285 1.54 1.32 4.88
C SER A 285 2.78 0.77 5.60
N GLN A 286 3.75 1.64 5.93
CA GLN A 286 5.08 1.27 6.40
C GLN A 286 5.36 1.71 7.83
N SER A 287 6.57 1.41 8.33
CA SER A 287 6.96 1.71 9.72
C SER A 287 7.22 3.18 10.00
N ASP A 288 7.65 3.95 9.01
CA ASP A 288 7.93 5.38 9.13
C ASP A 288 7.11 6.10 8.06
N PHE A 289 6.79 7.37 8.28
CA PHE A 289 6.19 8.20 7.23
C PHE A 289 6.77 9.60 7.23
N CYS A 290 6.80 10.19 6.04
CA CYS A 290 7.30 11.53 5.81
C CYS A 290 6.38 12.27 4.84
N VAL A 291 6.37 13.60 4.94
CA VAL A 291 5.57 14.46 4.08
C VAL A 291 6.49 15.52 3.48
N ALA A 292 6.34 15.74 2.17
CA ALA A 292 7.04 16.80 1.47
C ALA A 292 6.17 18.05 1.41
N PHE A 293 6.77 19.20 1.71
CA PHE A 293 6.16 20.51 1.73
C PHE A 293 6.91 21.43 0.77
N GLY A 294 6.17 22.20 0.01
CA GLY A 294 6.67 23.26 -0.84
C GLY A 294 6.64 24.55 -0.05
N ASP A 295 7.78 25.23 -0.01
CA ASP A 295 7.82 26.57 0.54
C ASP A 295 7.18 27.54 -0.47
N ASN A 296 6.15 28.24 -0.03
CA ASN A 296 5.50 29.30 -0.81
C ASN A 296 6.28 30.63 -0.70
N SER A 297 7.44 30.66 -0.02
CA SER A 297 8.35 31.80 0.04
C SER A 297 9.25 31.89 -1.20
N GLN A 298 9.88 33.05 -1.40
CA GLN A 298 10.78 33.32 -2.53
C GLN A 298 12.07 32.47 -2.55
N THR A 299 12.28 31.58 -1.57
CA THR A 299 13.52 30.82 -1.43
C THR A 299 13.57 29.52 -2.23
N HIS A 300 12.44 29.01 -2.75
CA HIS A 300 12.33 27.75 -3.50
C HIS A 300 12.91 26.50 -2.77
N ILE A 301 13.00 26.53 -1.44
CA ILE A 301 13.48 25.38 -0.65
C ILE A 301 12.30 24.49 -0.28
N ASN A 302 12.20 23.31 -0.87
CA ASN A 302 11.25 22.30 -0.44
C ASN A 302 11.74 21.64 0.86
N GLN A 303 10.82 21.15 1.68
CA GLN A 303 11.14 20.50 2.95
C GLN A 303 10.49 19.13 3.04
N VAL A 304 11.22 18.12 3.49
CA VAL A 304 10.67 16.81 3.85
C VAL A 304 10.77 16.64 5.35
N LEU A 305 9.63 16.47 6.00
CA LEU A 305 9.57 16.20 7.45
C LEU A 305 9.24 14.74 7.70
N LEU A 306 10.00 14.13 8.60
CA LEU A 306 9.71 12.79 9.12
C LEU A 306 8.92 12.94 10.41
N PHE A 307 7.93 12.07 10.58
CA PHE A 307 7.06 12.08 11.75
C PHE A 307 7.11 10.74 12.47
N ASP A 308 6.99 10.79 13.80
CA ASP A 308 6.60 9.62 14.57
C ASP A 308 5.08 9.38 14.52
N ASP A 309 4.66 8.30 15.17
CA ASP A 309 3.27 7.85 15.25
C ASP A 309 2.35 8.72 16.14
N THR A 310 2.84 9.88 16.56
CA THR A 310 2.11 10.96 17.25
C THR A 310 2.23 12.30 16.53
N CYS A 311 2.74 12.31 15.28
CA CYS A 311 3.01 13.51 14.49
C CYS A 311 4.08 14.43 15.09
N LYS A 312 4.99 13.93 15.93
CA LYS A 312 6.16 14.71 16.32
C LYS A 312 7.21 14.64 15.20
N VAL A 313 7.80 15.78 14.85
CA VAL A 313 8.89 15.83 13.88
C VAL A 313 10.13 15.15 14.47
N THR A 314 10.63 14.12 13.78
CA THR A 314 11.83 13.37 14.16
C THR A 314 13.03 13.62 13.26
N GLY A 315 12.80 14.24 12.09
CA GLY A 315 13.83 14.58 11.13
C GLY A 315 13.33 15.62 10.13
N LYS A 316 14.26 16.38 9.57
CA LYS A 316 14.01 17.42 8.57
C LYS A 316 15.08 17.36 7.49
N ILE A 317 14.65 17.41 6.23
CA ILE A 317 15.53 17.50 5.06
C ILE A 317 15.11 18.74 4.26
N ASP A 318 16.04 19.67 4.07
CA ASP A 318 15.87 20.76 3.12
C ASP A 318 16.32 20.27 1.73
N TYR A 319 15.50 20.52 0.70
CA TYR A 319 15.67 19.97 -0.64
C TYR A 319 15.45 21.06 -1.69
N GLN A 320 16.42 21.23 -2.59
CA GLN A 320 16.47 22.38 -3.53
C GLN A 320 16.00 22.04 -4.95
N GLU A 321 15.38 20.88 -5.15
CA GLU A 321 14.81 20.46 -6.43
C GLU A 321 13.31 20.17 -6.26
N ASP A 322 12.60 20.13 -7.40
CA ASP A 322 11.21 19.64 -7.45
C ASP A 322 11.13 18.21 -6.88
N ILE A 323 10.18 18.01 -5.98
CA ILE A 323 9.89 16.69 -5.38
C ILE A 323 8.72 16.08 -6.15
N LEU A 324 8.95 14.92 -6.77
CA LEU A 324 7.91 14.10 -7.39
C LEU A 324 7.30 13.11 -6.39
N GLY A 325 8.11 12.58 -5.49
CA GLY A 325 7.66 11.60 -4.52
C GLY A 325 8.61 11.49 -3.33
N VAL A 326 8.07 11.04 -2.20
CA VAL A 326 8.84 10.70 -1.01
C VAL A 326 8.42 9.36 -0.44
N TYR A 327 9.37 8.66 0.16
CA TYR A 327 9.12 7.40 0.84
C TYR A 327 10.05 7.23 2.03
N ALA A 328 9.52 6.83 3.18
CA ALA A 328 10.30 6.58 4.38
C ALA A 328 10.16 5.13 4.84
N HIS A 329 11.29 4.50 5.15
CA HIS A 329 11.29 3.16 5.72
C HIS A 329 12.59 2.89 6.48
N SER A 330 12.49 2.30 7.68
CA SER A 330 13.63 1.93 8.53
C SER A 330 14.64 3.07 8.74
N GLY A 331 14.16 4.30 8.95
CA GLY A 331 14.99 5.49 9.17
C GLY A 331 15.73 6.01 7.93
N ARG A 332 15.39 5.53 6.74
CA ARG A 332 15.83 6.07 5.45
C ARG A 332 14.68 6.81 4.78
N VAL A 333 15.01 7.88 4.06
CA VAL A 333 14.05 8.66 3.27
C VAL A 333 14.53 8.74 1.84
N ALA A 334 13.77 8.15 0.92
CA ALA A 334 13.93 8.37 -0.50
C ALA A 334 13.16 9.62 -0.93
N ILE A 335 13.82 10.47 -1.72
CA ILE A 335 13.22 11.61 -2.40
C ILE A 335 13.47 11.42 -3.89
N LEU A 336 12.39 11.39 -4.68
CA LEU A 336 12.44 11.33 -6.13
C LEU A 336 12.31 12.75 -6.70
N SER A 337 13.26 13.15 -7.54
CA SER A 337 13.13 14.30 -8.43
C SER A 337 13.04 13.86 -9.90
N LYS A 338 12.95 14.80 -10.84
CA LYS A 338 12.79 14.51 -12.28
C LYS A 338 13.91 13.66 -12.89
N GLN A 339 15.09 13.63 -12.28
CA GLN A 339 16.30 12.97 -12.83
C GLN A 339 17.13 12.21 -11.79
N ALA A 340 16.70 12.14 -10.53
CA ALA A 340 17.48 11.46 -9.50
C ALA A 340 16.58 10.88 -8.40
N LEU A 341 17.03 9.74 -7.85
CA LEU A 341 16.56 9.24 -6.57
C LEU A 341 17.67 9.45 -5.53
N ARG A 342 17.38 10.23 -4.49
CA ARG A 342 18.31 10.48 -3.39
C ARG A 342 17.79 9.88 -2.10
N VAL A 343 18.67 9.23 -1.35
CA VAL A 343 18.34 8.63 -0.06
C VAL A 343 19.08 9.36 1.04
N PHE A 344 18.35 9.72 2.09
CA PHE A 344 18.83 10.41 3.27
C PHE A 344 18.66 9.53 4.51
N ASP A 345 19.48 9.76 5.53
CA ASP A 345 19.20 9.29 6.89
C ASP A 345 18.27 10.25 7.65
N LYS A 346 17.88 9.86 8.86
CA LYS A 346 16.98 10.64 9.73
C LYS A 346 17.60 11.98 10.19
N GLU A 347 18.94 12.08 10.19
CA GLU A 347 19.66 13.32 10.46
C GLU A 347 19.67 14.29 9.26
N GLY A 348 19.13 13.86 8.12
CA GLY A 348 19.04 14.64 6.90
C GLY A 348 20.31 14.64 6.06
N LYS A 349 21.25 13.72 6.33
CA LYS A 349 22.44 13.54 5.53
C LYS A 349 22.15 12.62 4.35
N MET A 350 22.50 13.06 3.15
CA MET A 350 22.44 12.22 1.96
C MET A 350 23.43 11.06 2.09
N VAL A 351 22.91 9.84 1.95
CA VAL A 351 23.70 8.60 2.03
C VAL A 351 23.85 7.91 0.69
N LYS A 352 22.97 8.22 -0.26
CA LYS A 352 22.97 7.62 -1.60
C LYS A 352 22.33 8.57 -2.60
N GLU A 353 22.86 8.56 -3.81
CA GLU A 353 22.31 9.27 -4.96
C GLU A 353 22.40 8.35 -6.19
N GLU A 354 21.28 8.20 -6.89
CA GLU A 354 21.18 7.45 -8.14
C GLU A 354 20.66 8.40 -9.22
N GLN A 355 21.49 8.64 -10.23
CA GLN A 355 21.13 9.47 -11.37
C GLN A 355 20.32 8.66 -12.38
N ILE A 356 19.13 9.14 -12.70
CA ILE A 356 18.17 8.47 -13.58
C ILE A 356 18.15 9.20 -14.91
N LYS A 357 18.61 8.53 -15.96
CA LYS A 357 18.80 9.13 -17.29
C LYS A 357 17.48 9.56 -17.93
N LYS A 358 16.39 8.85 -17.61
CA LYS A 358 15.08 9.05 -18.18
C LYS A 358 14.23 9.92 -17.25
N LEU A 359 13.26 10.65 -17.81
CA LEU A 359 12.39 11.50 -17.02
C LEU A 359 11.59 10.63 -16.03
N CYS A 360 11.74 10.91 -14.74
CA CYS A 360 10.96 10.27 -13.69
C CYS A 360 9.54 10.84 -13.68
N LEU A 361 8.56 9.96 -13.52
CA LEU A 361 7.14 10.32 -13.48
C LEU A 361 6.55 10.10 -12.09
N ASP A 362 6.83 8.94 -11.49
CA ASP A 362 6.28 8.55 -10.19
C ASP A 362 7.17 7.52 -9.48
N MET A 363 6.90 7.29 -8.19
CA MET A 363 7.53 6.23 -7.40
C MET A 363 6.51 5.43 -6.59
N SER A 364 6.81 4.15 -6.40
CA SER A 364 6.11 3.30 -5.45
C SER A 364 7.11 2.38 -4.75
N ALA A 365 6.90 2.06 -3.48
CA ALA A 365 7.93 1.38 -2.70
C ALA A 365 7.35 0.36 -1.71
N GLU A 366 8.17 -0.61 -1.33
CA GLU A 366 7.83 -1.66 -0.37
C GLU A 366 9.08 -2.09 0.41
N GLY A 367 9.08 -1.81 1.71
CA GLY A 367 10.23 -2.06 2.58
C GLY A 367 11.47 -1.34 2.07
N ASN A 368 12.58 -2.06 1.88
CA ASN A 368 13.82 -1.48 1.35
C ASN A 368 13.84 -1.28 -0.17
N THR A 369 12.76 -1.60 -0.90
CA THR A 369 12.74 -1.54 -2.37
C THR A 369 11.93 -0.35 -2.85
N VAL A 370 12.52 0.48 -3.70
CA VAL A 370 11.85 1.61 -4.37
C VAL A 370 11.78 1.31 -5.85
N PHE A 371 10.60 1.41 -6.44
CA PHE A 371 10.38 1.37 -7.87
C PHE A 371 10.10 2.77 -8.39
N VAL A 372 10.69 3.11 -9.53
CA VAL A 372 10.51 4.41 -10.18
C VAL A 372 9.94 4.16 -11.58
N GLN A 373 8.82 4.83 -11.87
CA GLN A 373 8.26 4.89 -13.21
C GLN A 373 8.96 6.01 -13.98
N THR A 374 9.55 5.68 -15.13
CA THR A 374 10.10 6.66 -16.07
C THR A 374 9.14 6.83 -17.25
N SER A 375 9.44 7.77 -18.14
CA SER A 375 8.64 8.06 -19.34
C SER A 375 8.36 6.88 -20.26
N ASP A 376 9.17 5.82 -20.20
CA ASP A 376 9.16 4.66 -21.11
C ASP A 376 9.63 3.36 -20.41
N GLY A 377 9.69 3.33 -19.09
CA GLY A 377 10.42 2.30 -18.36
C GLY A 377 10.10 2.22 -16.87
N LEU A 378 10.69 1.20 -16.24
CA LEU A 378 10.64 0.99 -14.81
C LEU A 378 12.05 0.75 -14.27
N GLU A 379 12.41 1.47 -13.22
CA GLU A 379 13.68 1.28 -12.51
C GLU A 379 13.43 0.78 -11.08
N LYS A 380 14.44 0.13 -10.49
CA LYS A 380 14.36 -0.42 -9.14
C LYS A 380 15.63 -0.12 -8.36
N PHE A 381 15.45 0.46 -7.19
CA PHE A 381 16.50 0.86 -6.28
C PHE A 381 16.31 0.23 -4.89
N SER A 382 17.39 0.23 -4.11
CA SER A 382 17.33 -0.01 -2.67
C SER A 382 17.48 1.31 -1.92
N LEU A 383 16.69 1.45 -0.85
CA LEU A 383 16.95 2.39 0.24
C LEU A 383 18.27 2.11 0.94
#